data_AF-M1H986-F1
#
_entry.id   AF-M1H986-F1
#
_cell.length_a   1.000
_cell.length_b   1.000
_cell.length_c   1.000
_cell.angle_alpha   90.00
_cell.angle_beta   90.00
_cell.angle_gamma   90.00
#
_symmetry.space_group_name_H-M   'P 1'
#
loop_
_entity.id
_entity.type
_entity.pdbx_description
1 polymer ?
#
loop_
_entity_poly.entity_id
_entity_poly.type
_entity_poly.pdbx_seq_one_letter_code
_entity_poly.pdbx_strand_id
1 'polypeptide(L)' 'MRPVFVGNLDYDTRHSELDQLFYRYGRVERIDMKSGTTRAKHQLLKFLPFTDLAIISFT' A
#
# COMPACT_ATOMS: atom_id res chain seq x y z
N MET A 1 4.04 16.92 7.21
CA MET A 1 3.93 16.00 8.39
C MET A 1 4.90 14.81 8.28
N ARG A 2 4.92 13.86 9.25
CA ARG A 2 5.63 12.57 9.06
C ARG A 2 4.78 11.64 8.18
N PRO A 3 5.35 10.91 7.21
CA PRO A 3 4.60 9.99 6.37
C PRO A 3 4.06 8.79 7.18
N VAL A 4 2.91 8.27 6.75
CA VAL A 4 2.22 7.12 7.35
C VAL A 4 2.47 5.88 6.48
N PHE A 5 2.80 4.76 7.11
CA PHE A 5 3.00 3.48 6.44
C PHE A 5 1.76 2.60 6.66
N VAL A 6 1.18 2.11 5.57
CA VAL A 6 -0.03 1.26 5.57
C VAL A 6 0.33 -0.07 4.92
N GLY A 7 0.35 -1.15 5.70
CA GLY A 7 0.55 -2.51 5.21
C GLY A 7 -0.76 -3.28 5.12
N ASN A 8 -0.67 -4.57 4.75
CA ASN A 8 -1.84 -5.43 4.60
C ASN A 8 -2.87 -4.90 3.60
N LEU A 9 -2.37 -4.25 2.54
CA LEU A 9 -3.23 -3.86 1.43
C LEU A 9 -3.53 -5.08 0.58
N ASP A 10 -4.78 -5.19 0.17
CA ASP A 10 -5.21 -6.17 -0.81
C ASP A 10 -4.58 -5.86 -2.15
N TYR A 11 -4.34 -6.90 -2.96
CA TYR A 11 -3.73 -6.75 -4.29
C TYR A 11 -4.54 -5.84 -5.23
N ASP A 12 -5.86 -5.77 -5.07
CA ASP A 12 -6.73 -4.89 -5.87
C ASP A 12 -6.91 -3.50 -5.25
N THR A 13 -6.23 -3.21 -4.13
CA THR A 13 -6.30 -1.87 -3.51
C THR A 13 -5.79 -0.83 -4.49
N ARG A 14 -6.58 0.22 -4.71
CA ARG A 14 -6.23 1.30 -5.64
C ARG A 14 -5.82 2.57 -4.91
N HIS A 15 -5.01 3.36 -5.60
CA HIS A 15 -4.63 4.70 -5.12
C HIS A 15 -5.84 5.56 -4.79
N SER A 16 -6.93 5.50 -5.56
CA SER A 16 -8.15 6.27 -5.31
C SER A 16 -8.84 5.89 -4.01
N GLU A 17 -8.77 4.63 -3.60
CA GLU A 17 -9.39 4.15 -2.36
C GLU A 17 -8.61 4.67 -1.15
N LEU A 18 -7.27 4.63 -1.22
CA LEU A 18 -6.41 5.22 -0.19
C LEU A 18 -6.61 6.73 -0.11
N ASP A 19 -6.67 7.43 -1.24
CA ASP A 19 -6.89 8.87 -1.26
C ASP A 19 -8.22 9.25 -0.58
N GLN A 20 -9.32 8.59 -0.96
CA GLN A 20 -10.64 8.81 -0.36
C GLN A 20 -10.67 8.46 1.14
N LEU A 21 -10.03 7.37 1.53
CA LEU A 21 -9.97 6.92 2.92
C LEU A 21 -9.22 7.94 3.80
N PHE A 22 -8.09 8.44 3.29
CA PHE A 22 -7.18 9.29 4.03
C PHE A 22 -7.46 10.79 3.92
N TYR A 23 -8.26 11.23 2.94
CA TYR A 23 -8.65 12.63 2.76
C TYR A 23 -9.27 13.26 4.03
N ARG A 24 -10.00 12.47 4.82
CA ARG A 24 -10.61 12.95 6.08
C ARG A 24 -9.59 13.31 7.17
N TYR A 25 -8.37 12.78 7.08
CA TYR A 25 -7.30 13.03 8.06
C TYR A 25 -6.37 14.16 7.62
N GLY A 26 -6.50 14.65 6.38
CA GLY A 26 -5.71 15.74 5.84
C GLY A 26 -5.58 15.64 4.33
N ARG A 27 -5.07 16.71 3.71
CA ARG A 27 -4.78 16.70 2.28
C ARG A 27 -3.63 15.73 1.99
N VAL A 28 -3.96 14.62 1.34
CA VAL A 28 -2.98 13.69 0.82
C VAL A 28 -2.20 14.39 -0.30
N GLU A 29 -0.88 14.42 -0.16
CA GLU A 29 0.02 15.02 -1.15
C GLU A 29 0.56 13.96 -2.11
N ARG A 30 0.87 12.77 -1.57
CA ARG A 30 1.47 11.67 -2.32
C ARG A 30 1.17 10.32 -1.69
N ILE A 31 0.89 9.32 -2.53
CA ILE A 31 0.78 7.92 -2.13
C ILE A 31 1.77 7.10 -2.96
N ASP A 32 2.73 6.48 -2.29
CA ASP A 32 3.68 5.55 -2.92
C ASP A 32 3.28 4.12 -2.59
N MET A 33 2.67 3.44 -3.55
CA MET A 33 2.34 2.01 -3.46
C MET A 33 3.57 1.17 -3.78
N LYS A 34 3.96 0.31 -2.85
CA LYS A 34 5.07 -0.62 -2.97
C LYS A 34 4.51 -2.03 -3.02
N SER A 35 4.55 -2.64 -4.20
CA SER A 35 4.18 -4.03 -4.36
C SER A 35 5.38 -4.96 -4.17
N GLY A 36 5.14 -6.06 -3.46
CA GLY A 36 6.13 -7.12 -3.31
C GLY A 36 6.31 -7.87 -4.63
N THR A 37 7.32 -7.52 -5.43
CA THR A 37 7.65 -8.31 -6.62
C THR A 37 8.33 -9.60 -6.18
N THR A 38 7.55 -10.62 -5.86
CA THR A 38 8.08 -11.91 -5.43
C THR A 38 8.60 -12.67 -6.64
N ARG A 39 9.89 -12.50 -6.97
CA ARG A 39 10.63 -13.41 -7.85
C ARG A 39 11.02 -14.71 -7.11
N ALA A 40 10.12 -15.26 -6.30
CA ALA A 40 10.38 -16.49 -5.57
C ALA A 40 10.17 -17.70 -6.48
N LYS A 41 11.30 -18.24 -6.92
CA LYS A 41 11.49 -19.66 -7.24
C LYS A 41 10.95 -20.48 -6.05
N HIS A 42 10.24 -21.56 -6.33
CA HIS A 42 9.51 -22.45 -5.41
C HIS A 42 8.01 -22.17 -5.26
N GLN A 43 7.29 -23.02 -5.98
CA GLN A 43 5.84 -23.08 -6.23
C GLN A 43 4.96 -23.31 -4.98
N LEU A 44 5.52 -23.31 -3.77
CA LEU A 44 4.82 -23.72 -2.54
C LEU A 44 4.47 -22.56 -1.59
N LEU A 45 5.02 -21.36 -1.80
CA LEU A 45 4.69 -20.17 -0.96
C LEU A 45 3.76 -19.18 -1.69
N LYS A 46 2.76 -19.69 -2.41
CA LYS A 46 1.72 -18.85 -3.06
C LYS A 46 0.58 -18.45 -2.11
N PHE A 47 0.58 -18.94 -0.87
CA PHE A 47 -0.53 -18.78 0.07
C PHE A 47 -0.34 -17.69 1.13
N LEU A 48 0.82 -17.05 1.18
CA LEU A 48 0.98 -15.82 1.95
C LEU A 48 0.97 -14.68 0.93
N PRO A 49 -0.14 -13.92 0.79
CA PRO A 49 -0.07 -12.68 0.05
C PRO A 49 1.03 -11.86 0.72
N PHE A 50 2.11 -11.60 0.01
CA PHE A 50 3.07 -10.60 0.43
C PHE A 50 2.29 -9.29 0.38
N THR A 51 1.75 -8.92 1.53
CA THR A 51 0.83 -7.79 1.67
C THR A 51 1.46 -6.53 1.12
N ASP A 52 0.80 -5.91 0.15
CA ASP A 52 1.28 -4.67 -0.44
C ASP A 52 1.34 -3.56 0.64
N LEU A 53 2.31 -2.65 0.49
CA LEU A 53 2.57 -1.56 1.43
C LEU A 53 2.38 -0.22 0.72
N ALA A 54 1.67 0.74 1.31
CA ALA A 54 1.65 2.12 0.86
C ALA A 54 2.34 3.06 1.85
N ILE A 55 3.02 4.07 1.32
CA ILE A 55 3.53 5.21 2.10
C ILE A 55 2.72 6.42 1.71
N ILE A 56 2.09 7.07 2.68
CA ILE A 56 1.19 8.21 2.47
C ILE A 56 1.79 9.45 3.10
N SER A 57 1.97 10.49 2.29
CA SER A 57 2.48 11.78 2.71
C SER A 57 1.36 12.80 2.73
N PHE A 58 1.30 13.57 3.82
CA PHE A 58 0.34 14.64 4.03
C PHE A 58 1.08 15.98 4.11
N THR A 59 0.47 17.00 3.51
CA THR A 59 0.84 18.41 3.69
C THR A 59 0.85 18.77 5.17
#